data_AF-A0A646KC62-F1
#
_entry.id   AF-A0A646KC62-F1
#
_cell.length_a   1.000
_cell.length_b   1.000
_cell.length_c   1.000
_cell.angle_alpha   90.00
_cell.angle_beta   90.00
_cell.angle_gamma   90.00
#
_symmetry.space_group_name_H-M   'P 1'
#
loop_
_entity.id
_entity.type
_entity.pdbx_description
1 polymer ?
#
loop_
_entity_poly.entity_id
_entity_poly.type
_entity_poly.pdbx_seq_one_letter_code
_entity_poly.pdbx_strand_id
1 'polypeptide(L)'
;MRVLTNLGWPDTPFGSTGRPVQRPVQWLTGVSCQWADAGTGPMLMSAAAVLMPVHRTRSTPVTSQLAHYGFKVMAAETDQDRALLDMLDEFLIQARRQAQIIAWHSAMDDLHGLRGLSRSCQGHRHPGIAAVSEAWENREHRAAGTARCVDTALDLDPTLGIADASAAHRLTVADELLVLQHPTHAQLCYDILAEAGETALVTESLAAGALTQALMSTLLGGKATGRLHWEERDGCEGPLNLHELVGTVAWDQFPTLFTRTPSW
;
A
#
# COMPACT_ATOMS: atom_id res chain seq x y z
N MET A 1 -2.25 -5.48 -17.30
CA MET A 1 -2.33 -4.99 -15.91
C MET A 1 -3.70 -5.26 -15.33
N ARG A 2 -3.73 -5.85 -14.13
CA ARG A 2 -4.95 -6.05 -13.34
C ARG A 2 -5.07 -5.01 -12.24
N VAL A 3 -6.28 -4.51 -12.03
CA VAL A 3 -6.60 -3.57 -10.95
C VAL A 3 -7.63 -4.22 -10.02
N LEU A 4 -7.31 -4.32 -8.74
CA LEU A 4 -8.20 -4.86 -7.70
C LEU A 4 -8.55 -3.75 -6.71
N THR A 5 -9.82 -3.68 -6.31
CA THR A 5 -10.30 -2.64 -5.39
C THR A 5 -11.60 -3.08 -4.71
N ASN A 6 -11.77 -2.70 -3.45
CA ASN A 6 -13.05 -2.80 -2.73
C ASN A 6 -13.78 -1.44 -2.64
N LEU A 7 -13.27 -0.42 -3.33
CA LEU A 7 -13.83 0.93 -3.33
C LEU A 7 -15.05 0.96 -4.27
N GLY A 8 -16.26 0.99 -3.71
CA GLY A 8 -17.51 0.97 -4.50
C GLY A 8 -17.87 2.26 -5.27
N TRP A 9 -16.93 3.16 -5.59
CA TRP A 9 -17.18 4.52 -6.12
C TRP A 9 -16.23 4.91 -7.28
N PRO A 10 -16.58 5.90 -8.15
CA PRO A 10 -15.80 6.24 -9.35
C PRO A 10 -14.44 6.87 -8.97
N ASP A 11 -13.35 6.25 -9.43
CA ASP A 11 -11.94 6.68 -9.56
C ASP A 11 -11.24 7.50 -8.46
N THR A 12 -11.93 7.94 -7.40
CA THR A 12 -11.39 8.84 -6.37
C THR A 12 -11.84 8.39 -4.98
N PRO A 13 -10.95 7.77 -4.18
CA PRO A 13 -11.30 7.29 -2.83
C PRO A 13 -11.47 8.43 -1.81
N PHE A 14 -11.16 9.65 -2.19
CA PHE A 14 -11.21 10.84 -1.35
C PHE A 14 -12.53 11.64 -1.44
N GLY A 15 -13.51 11.12 -2.19
CA GLY A 15 -14.87 11.66 -2.30
C GLY A 15 -15.13 12.45 -3.60
N SER A 16 -16.37 12.37 -4.10
CA SER A 16 -16.83 13.23 -5.19
C SER A 16 -17.19 14.62 -4.65
N THR A 17 -16.83 15.68 -5.38
CA THR A 17 -17.21 17.08 -5.11
C THR A 17 -18.72 17.34 -5.16
N GLY A 18 -19.54 16.32 -5.45
CA GLY A 18 -20.97 16.46 -5.74
C GLY A 18 -21.93 16.19 -4.59
N ARG A 19 -21.47 15.82 -3.38
CA ARG A 19 -22.38 15.61 -2.23
C ARG A 19 -22.37 16.82 -1.28
N PRO A 20 -23.53 17.49 -1.07
CA PRO A 20 -23.58 18.77 -0.35
C PRO A 20 -23.32 18.68 1.17
N VAL A 21 -23.33 17.49 1.78
CA VAL A 21 -23.07 17.33 3.22
C VAL A 21 -22.34 16.00 3.48
N GLN A 22 -21.01 16.01 3.40
CA GLN A 22 -20.19 14.98 4.04
C GLN A 22 -19.18 15.66 4.97
N ARG A 23 -19.04 15.12 6.19
CA ARG A 23 -17.92 15.49 7.04
C ARG A 23 -16.63 15.06 6.32
N PRO A 24 -15.61 15.92 6.20
CA PRO A 24 -14.37 15.56 5.53
C PRO A 24 -13.70 14.43 6.31
N VAL A 25 -13.68 13.23 5.72
CA VAL A 25 -12.94 12.09 6.27
C VAL A 25 -11.46 12.40 6.17
N GLN A 26 -10.72 12.15 7.25
CA GLN A 26 -9.27 12.24 7.23
C GLN A 26 -8.71 10.87 6.90
N TRP A 27 -7.81 10.81 5.91
CA TRP A 27 -7.27 9.55 5.42
C TRP A 27 -5.81 9.40 5.81
N LEU A 28 -5.48 8.22 6.30
CA LEU A 28 -4.13 7.68 6.32
C LEU A 28 -4.00 6.74 5.13
N THR A 29 -3.04 7.03 4.26
CA THR A 29 -2.80 6.26 3.04
C THR A 29 -1.48 5.53 3.16
N GLY A 30 -1.49 4.20 3.21
CA GLY A 30 -0.27 3.40 3.06
C GLY A 30 -0.02 3.08 1.59
N VAL A 31 1.24 3.10 1.17
CA VAL A 31 1.68 2.77 -0.18
C VAL A 31 2.73 1.66 -0.11
N SER A 32 2.77 0.81 -1.13
CA SER A 32 3.84 -0.16 -1.38
C SER A 32 4.11 -0.31 -2.87
N CYS A 33 5.32 -0.73 -3.21
CA CYS A 33 5.73 -1.15 -4.55
C CYS A 33 6.50 -2.47 -4.46
N GLN A 34 6.35 -3.33 -5.46
CA GLN A 34 7.18 -4.51 -5.63
C GLN A 34 7.91 -4.44 -6.96
N TRP A 35 9.19 -4.79 -6.93
CA TRP A 35 10.12 -4.62 -8.03
C TRP A 35 10.72 -5.96 -8.45
N ALA A 36 11.05 -6.07 -9.73
CA ALA A 36 11.90 -7.11 -10.28
C ALA A 36 13.06 -6.47 -11.05
N ASP A 37 14.10 -7.25 -11.34
CA ASP A 37 15.16 -6.90 -12.26
C ASP A 37 14.88 -7.53 -13.64
N ALA A 38 14.68 -6.68 -14.64
CA ALA A 38 14.45 -7.08 -16.03
C ALA A 38 15.76 -7.23 -16.83
N GLY A 39 16.92 -7.21 -16.17
CA GLY A 39 18.27 -7.25 -16.76
C GLY A 39 18.67 -5.95 -17.47
N THR A 40 17.70 -5.19 -17.98
CA THR A 40 17.88 -3.84 -18.54
C THR A 40 17.67 -2.74 -17.51
N GLY A 41 17.18 -3.09 -16.32
CA GLY A 41 16.90 -2.18 -15.22
C GLY A 41 15.75 -2.67 -14.33
N PRO A 42 15.44 -1.93 -13.25
CA PRO A 42 14.34 -2.27 -12.36
C PRO A 42 13.00 -2.13 -13.08
N MET A 43 12.09 -3.07 -12.82
CA MET A 43 10.73 -3.09 -13.32
C MET A 43 9.74 -3.09 -12.15
N LEU A 44 8.72 -2.22 -12.23
CA LEU A 44 7.61 -2.22 -11.28
C LEU A 44 6.64 -3.36 -11.61
N MET A 45 6.50 -4.32 -10.70
CA MET A 45 5.66 -5.51 -10.88
C MET A 45 4.27 -5.33 -10.26
N SER A 46 4.19 -4.62 -9.15
CA SER A 46 2.92 -4.28 -8.52
C SER A 46 3.07 -3.05 -7.63
N ALA A 47 1.95 -2.38 -7.39
CA ALA A 47 1.84 -1.30 -6.42
C ALA A 47 0.48 -1.38 -5.74
N ALA A 48 0.42 -0.99 -4.48
CA ALA A 48 -0.83 -0.92 -3.76
C ALA A 48 -0.93 0.34 -2.93
N ALA A 49 -2.17 0.75 -2.71
CA ALA A 49 -2.52 1.77 -1.77
C ALA A 49 -3.67 1.30 -0.87
N VAL A 50 -3.52 1.51 0.43
CA VAL A 50 -4.55 1.27 1.44
C VAL A 50 -4.97 2.60 2.02
N LEU A 51 -6.28 2.83 2.11
CA LEU A 51 -6.89 4.04 2.64
C LEU A 51 -7.65 3.70 3.90
N MET A 52 -7.14 4.17 5.03
CA MET A 52 -7.75 3.96 6.34
C MET A 52 -8.28 5.29 6.89
N PRO A 53 -9.56 5.36 7.31
CA PRO A 53 -10.10 6.55 7.93
C PRO A 53 -9.48 6.72 9.32
N VAL A 54 -9.00 7.92 9.63
CA VAL A 54 -8.39 8.26 10.92
C VAL A 54 -9.06 9.46 11.55
N HIS A 55 -8.94 9.57 12.87
CA HIS A 55 -9.37 10.78 13.57
C HIS A 55 -8.27 11.85 13.49
N ARG A 56 -8.66 13.12 13.34
CA ARG A 56 -7.71 14.24 13.20
C ARG A 56 -6.70 14.33 14.35
N THR A 57 -7.13 14.02 15.58
CA THR A 57 -6.36 14.23 16.81
C THR A 57 -6.30 13.02 17.75
N ARG A 58 -7.11 11.99 17.52
CA ARG A 58 -7.26 10.87 18.45
C ARG A 58 -6.72 9.61 17.81
N SER A 59 -6.24 8.68 18.64
CA SER A 59 -5.93 7.34 18.19
C SER A 59 -7.22 6.53 18.08
N THR A 60 -7.39 5.82 16.97
CA THR A 60 -8.53 4.93 16.70
C THR A 60 -8.09 3.48 16.94
N PRO A 61 -8.89 2.66 17.66
CA PRO A 61 -8.58 1.25 17.81
C PRO A 61 -8.76 0.51 16.47
N VAL A 62 -7.88 -0.45 16.19
CA VAL A 62 -7.97 -1.34 15.03
C VAL A 62 -8.04 -2.78 15.53
N THR A 63 -9.05 -3.52 15.08
CA THR A 63 -9.22 -4.95 15.35
C THR A 63 -9.55 -5.65 14.03
N SER A 64 -9.35 -6.96 13.93
CA SER A 64 -9.64 -7.73 12.71
C SER A 64 -11.11 -7.57 12.25
N GLN A 65 -12.03 -7.36 13.19
CA GLN A 65 -13.48 -7.24 12.95
C GLN A 65 -13.92 -5.81 12.60
N LEU A 66 -13.20 -4.80 13.09
CA LEU A 66 -13.59 -3.38 12.98
C LEU A 66 -12.74 -2.60 11.99
N ALA A 67 -11.73 -3.23 11.38
CA ALA A 67 -10.88 -2.58 10.40
C ALA A 67 -11.62 -2.31 9.10
N HIS A 68 -12.15 -1.11 8.97
CA HIS A 68 -12.69 -0.60 7.73
C HIS A 68 -11.58 0.13 6.96
N TYR A 69 -11.11 -0.46 5.88
CA TYR A 69 -10.19 0.20 4.95
C TYR A 69 -10.60 -0.03 3.50
N GLY A 70 -10.30 0.96 2.66
CA GLY A 70 -10.36 0.83 1.22
C GLY A 70 -8.99 0.45 0.67
N PHE A 71 -8.92 -0.21 -0.47
CA PHE A 71 -7.66 -0.45 -1.16
C PHE A 71 -7.78 -0.31 -2.67
N LYS A 72 -6.65 0.01 -3.30
CA LYS A 72 -6.44 -0.09 -4.75
C LYS A 72 -5.10 -0.78 -4.97
N VAL A 73 -5.13 -1.90 -5.69
CA VAL A 73 -3.95 -2.68 -6.03
C VAL A 73 -3.83 -2.73 -7.54
N MET A 74 -2.63 -2.56 -8.04
CA MET A 74 -2.30 -2.65 -9.45
C MET A 74 -1.19 -3.68 -9.59
N ALA A 75 -1.39 -4.71 -10.41
CA ALA A 75 -0.40 -5.76 -10.64
C ALA A 75 -0.18 -5.99 -12.14
N ALA A 76 1.08 -6.26 -12.50
CA ALA A 76 1.50 -6.57 -13.85
C ALA A 76 0.87 -7.88 -14.32
N GLU A 77 0.26 -7.85 -15.50
CA GLU A 77 -0.10 -9.06 -16.28
C GLU A 77 0.89 -9.30 -17.41
N THR A 78 1.74 -8.32 -17.72
CA THR A 78 2.81 -8.41 -18.71
C THR A 78 4.09 -7.77 -18.18
N ASP A 79 5.22 -8.13 -18.78
CA ASP A 79 6.56 -7.59 -18.51
C ASP A 79 6.73 -6.12 -19.00
N GLN A 80 5.68 -5.48 -19.53
CA GLN A 80 5.74 -4.14 -20.12
C GLN A 80 4.62 -3.20 -19.64
N ASP A 81 3.99 -3.49 -18.50
CA ASP A 81 2.81 -2.77 -18.01
C ASP A 81 3.11 -1.35 -17.48
N ARG A 82 3.43 -0.42 -18.39
CA ARG A 82 3.63 1.02 -18.11
C ARG A 82 2.41 1.68 -17.46
N ALA A 83 1.21 1.14 -17.70
CA ALA A 83 -0.03 1.61 -17.10
C ALA A 83 -0.01 1.57 -15.56
N LEU A 84 0.83 0.71 -14.96
CA LEU A 84 1.06 0.69 -13.50
C LEU A 84 1.60 2.03 -13.00
N LEU A 85 2.60 2.56 -13.71
CA LEU A 85 3.28 3.80 -13.34
C LEU A 85 2.34 5.00 -13.44
N ASP A 86 1.57 5.07 -14.52
CA ASP A 86 0.61 6.15 -14.76
C ASP A 86 -0.49 6.15 -13.67
N MET A 87 -1.03 4.97 -13.35
CA MET A 87 -2.08 4.85 -12.35
C MET A 87 -1.59 5.13 -10.93
N LEU A 88 -0.35 4.72 -10.61
CA LEU A 88 0.30 5.07 -9.35
C LEU A 88 0.54 6.59 -9.27
N ASP A 89 1.00 7.22 -10.34
CA ASP A 89 1.21 8.67 -10.39
C ASP A 89 -0.09 9.44 -10.10
N GLU A 90 -1.18 9.09 -10.79
CA GLU A 90 -2.50 9.68 -10.56
C GLU A 90 -2.96 9.51 -9.11
N PHE A 91 -2.75 8.32 -8.55
CA PHE A 91 -3.07 8.05 -7.15
C PHE A 91 -2.25 8.94 -6.21
N LEU A 92 -0.94 9.07 -6.45
CA LEU A 92 -0.05 9.88 -5.62
C LEU A 92 -0.39 11.37 -5.69
N ILE A 93 -0.85 11.89 -6.84
CA ILE A 93 -1.38 13.27 -6.94
C ILE A 93 -2.54 13.47 -5.95
N GLN A 94 -3.50 12.53 -5.96
CA GLN A 94 -4.68 12.61 -5.10
C GLN A 94 -4.30 12.45 -3.63
N ALA A 95 -3.53 11.41 -3.30
CA ALA A 95 -3.07 11.16 -1.94
C ALA A 95 -2.30 12.35 -1.36
N ARG A 96 -1.41 12.97 -2.15
CA ARG A 96 -0.65 14.15 -1.71
C ARG A 96 -1.54 15.32 -1.29
N ARG A 97 -2.67 15.51 -1.97
CA ARG A 97 -3.60 16.63 -1.74
C ARG A 97 -4.68 16.33 -0.72
N GLN A 98 -5.15 15.09 -0.65
CA GLN A 98 -6.38 14.75 0.05
C GLN A 98 -6.15 13.87 1.28
N ALA A 99 -5.04 13.12 1.35
CA ALA A 99 -4.70 12.38 2.54
C ALA A 99 -4.20 13.33 3.65
N GLN A 100 -4.48 12.97 4.90
CA GLN A 100 -3.85 13.62 6.04
C GLN A 100 -2.40 13.15 6.18
N ILE A 101 -2.16 11.86 5.91
CA ILE A 101 -0.87 11.17 6.07
C ILE A 101 -0.68 10.21 4.90
N ILE A 102 0.52 10.19 4.33
CA ILE A 102 1.01 9.12 3.45
C ILE A 102 2.08 8.37 4.21
N ALA A 103 1.90 7.08 4.41
CA ALA A 103 2.85 6.19 5.05
C ALA A 103 3.41 5.20 4.03
N TRP A 104 4.73 5.00 4.05
CA TRP A 104 5.40 4.10 3.13
C TRP A 104 6.69 3.61 3.79
N HIS A 105 6.91 2.31 3.80
CA HIS A 105 8.11 1.73 4.38
C HIS A 105 9.32 1.88 3.44
N SER A 106 10.40 2.53 3.91
CA SER A 106 11.63 2.72 3.13
C SER A 106 11.40 3.32 1.74
N ALA A 107 10.56 4.37 1.68
CA ALA A 107 10.03 4.85 0.41
C ALA A 107 11.09 5.45 -0.52
N MET A 108 12.25 5.84 0.01
CA MET A 108 13.30 6.48 -0.78
C MET A 108 13.80 5.59 -1.92
N ASP A 109 13.92 4.29 -1.70
CA ASP A 109 14.36 3.34 -2.73
C ASP A 109 13.28 3.17 -3.82
N ASP A 110 12.02 3.04 -3.40
CA ASP A 110 10.88 2.97 -4.32
C ASP A 110 10.75 4.25 -5.15
N LEU A 111 10.83 5.43 -4.52
CA LEU A 111 10.75 6.72 -5.19
C LEU A 111 11.95 6.94 -6.13
N HIS A 112 13.13 6.41 -5.78
CA HIS A 112 14.28 6.42 -6.69
C HIS A 112 14.01 5.57 -7.94
N GLY A 113 13.51 4.35 -7.76
CA GLY A 113 13.12 3.45 -8.86
C GLY A 113 12.04 4.08 -9.75
N LEU A 114 10.99 4.65 -9.15
CA LEU A 114 9.90 5.31 -9.85
C LEU A 114 10.38 6.51 -10.67
N ARG A 115 11.25 7.37 -10.10
CA ARG A 115 11.87 8.47 -10.84
C ARG A 115 12.75 7.98 -11.99
N GLY A 116 13.42 6.83 -11.83
CA GLY A 116 14.17 6.18 -12.89
C GLY A 116 13.26 5.77 -14.05
N LEU A 117 12.18 5.05 -13.74
CA LEU A 117 11.17 4.63 -14.72
C LEU A 117 10.53 5.83 -15.43
N SER A 118 10.07 6.84 -14.68
CA SER A 118 9.47 8.05 -15.26
C SER A 118 10.39 8.77 -16.25
N ARG A 119 11.72 8.80 -16.00
CA ARG A 119 12.69 9.40 -16.92
C ARG A 119 12.87 8.59 -18.21
N SER A 120 12.66 7.28 -18.16
CA SER A 120 12.74 6.41 -19.35
C SER A 120 11.50 6.51 -20.26
N CYS A 121 10.37 6.96 -19.72
CA CYS A 121 9.13 7.19 -20.46
C CYS A 121 9.18 8.50 -21.25
N GLN A 122 9.71 8.47 -22.47
CA GLN A 122 9.75 9.66 -23.33
C GLN A 122 8.34 10.27 -23.52
N GLY A 123 8.24 11.58 -23.31
CA GLY A 123 7.02 12.37 -23.55
C GLY A 123 5.95 12.33 -22.45
N HIS A 124 6.11 11.50 -21.42
CA HIS A 124 5.16 11.41 -20.30
C HIS A 124 5.80 12.00 -19.05
N ARG A 125 5.03 12.83 -18.34
CA ARG A 125 5.44 13.39 -17.04
C ARG A 125 4.63 12.72 -15.96
N HIS A 126 5.30 12.35 -14.87
CA HIS A 126 4.71 11.79 -13.67
C HIS A 126 4.81 12.80 -12.51
N PRO A 127 3.94 13.84 -12.49
CA PRO A 127 4.01 14.90 -11.49
C PRO A 127 3.66 14.43 -10.07
N GLY A 128 2.86 13.39 -9.90
CA GLY A 128 2.56 12.79 -8.59
C GLY A 128 3.80 12.19 -7.94
N ILE A 129 4.51 11.34 -8.69
CA ILE A 129 5.79 10.74 -8.28
C ILE A 129 6.79 11.84 -7.97
N ALA A 130 6.94 12.84 -8.85
CA ALA A 130 7.85 13.96 -8.61
C ALA A 130 7.52 14.73 -7.32
N ALA A 131 6.25 15.10 -7.12
CA ALA A 131 5.80 15.88 -5.97
C ALA A 131 5.87 15.09 -4.65
N VAL A 132 5.56 13.80 -4.65
CA VAL A 132 5.71 12.94 -3.46
C VAL A 132 7.19 12.76 -3.15
N SER A 133 8.05 12.57 -4.15
CA SER A 133 9.47 12.41 -3.92
C SER A 133 10.13 13.66 -3.32
N GLU A 134 9.80 14.85 -3.84
CA GLU A 134 10.27 16.13 -3.26
C GLU A 134 9.78 16.31 -1.82
N ALA A 135 8.53 15.92 -1.56
CA ALA A 135 7.96 15.97 -0.21
C ALA A 135 8.59 14.94 0.74
N TRP A 136 9.08 13.81 0.23
CA TRP A 136 9.77 12.79 1.02
C TRP A 136 11.18 13.23 1.41
N GLU A 137 11.92 13.84 0.48
CA GLU A 137 13.23 14.46 0.75
C GLU A 137 13.14 15.56 1.82
N ASN A 138 12.02 16.29 1.84
CA ASN A 138 11.77 17.37 2.80
C ASN A 138 10.71 16.99 3.84
N ARG A 139 10.65 15.71 4.26
CA ARG A 139 9.57 15.17 5.13
C ARG A 139 9.37 15.90 6.46
N GLU A 140 10.41 16.57 6.97
CA GLU A 140 10.34 17.40 8.18
C GLU A 140 9.49 18.66 8.00
N HIS A 141 9.37 19.16 6.76
CA HIS A 141 8.69 20.40 6.42
C HIS A 141 7.41 20.11 5.64
N ARG A 142 6.28 20.09 6.36
CA ARG A 142 4.96 19.90 5.72
C ARG A 142 4.45 21.20 5.10
N ALA A 143 4.34 21.23 3.77
CA ALA A 143 3.63 22.29 3.07
C ALA A 143 2.13 22.34 3.45
N ALA A 144 1.58 23.54 3.59
CA ALA A 144 0.17 23.73 3.93
C ALA A 144 -0.75 23.06 2.89
N GLY A 145 -1.82 22.41 3.37
CA GLY A 145 -2.81 21.77 2.49
C GLY A 145 -2.37 20.46 1.82
N THR A 146 -1.26 19.86 2.27
CA THR A 146 -0.75 18.61 1.70
C THR A 146 -0.56 17.54 2.78
N ALA A 147 -0.47 16.26 2.42
CA ALA A 147 -0.27 15.15 3.36
C ALA A 147 1.05 15.25 4.16
N ARG A 148 1.09 14.70 5.37
CA ARG A 148 2.36 14.42 6.06
C ARG A 148 2.95 13.12 5.49
N CYS A 149 4.22 13.12 5.10
CA CYS A 149 4.94 11.91 4.72
C CYS A 149 5.49 11.23 5.97
N VAL A 150 5.34 9.91 6.07
CA VAL A 150 5.83 9.07 7.18
C VAL A 150 6.56 7.90 6.57
N ASP A 151 7.86 7.81 6.88
CA ASP A 151 8.67 6.68 6.45
C ASP A 151 8.71 5.69 7.60
N THR A 152 7.98 4.58 7.47
CA THR A 152 7.81 3.67 8.62
C THR A 152 9.10 2.93 8.98
N ALA A 153 10.09 2.87 8.09
CA ALA A 153 11.42 2.39 8.44
C ALA A 153 12.13 3.44 9.30
N LEU A 154 12.24 4.69 8.84
CA LEU A 154 12.99 5.73 9.57
C LEU A 154 12.29 6.22 10.85
N ASP A 155 10.96 6.20 10.90
CA ASP A 155 10.16 6.79 11.99
C ASP A 155 9.88 5.81 13.14
N LEU A 156 10.10 4.51 12.93
CA LEU A 156 9.93 3.48 13.96
C LEU A 156 11.27 2.87 14.36
N ASP A 157 11.93 2.18 13.43
CA ASP A 157 13.27 1.63 13.61
C ASP A 157 13.95 1.42 12.24
N PRO A 158 14.99 2.19 11.91
CA PRO A 158 15.63 2.15 10.59
C PRO A 158 16.42 0.86 10.33
N THR A 159 16.62 0.02 11.34
CA THR A 159 17.38 -1.23 11.21
C THR A 159 16.50 -2.43 10.82
N LEU A 160 15.18 -2.27 10.89
CA LEU A 160 14.22 -3.36 10.69
C LEU A 160 13.57 -3.27 9.31
N GLY A 161 13.54 -4.40 8.60
CA GLY A 161 12.66 -4.54 7.45
C GLY A 161 11.18 -4.54 7.86
N ILE A 162 10.26 -4.38 6.90
CA ILE A 162 8.84 -4.22 7.18
C ILE A 162 8.23 -5.38 7.99
N ALA A 163 8.69 -6.61 7.75
CA ALA A 163 8.25 -7.81 8.47
C ALA A 163 8.70 -7.78 9.94
N ASP A 164 9.96 -7.45 10.20
CA ASP A 164 10.52 -7.37 11.55
C ASP A 164 9.91 -6.19 12.32
N ALA A 165 9.74 -5.04 11.67
CA ALA A 165 9.05 -3.88 12.24
C ALA A 165 7.59 -4.22 12.60
N SER A 166 6.92 -4.99 11.75
CA SER A 166 5.56 -5.48 12.02
C SER A 166 5.52 -6.39 13.24
N ALA A 167 6.41 -7.37 13.32
CA ALA A 167 6.53 -8.26 14.47
C ALA A 167 6.83 -7.48 15.77
N ALA A 168 7.78 -6.55 15.73
CA ALA A 168 8.13 -5.68 16.87
C ALA A 168 6.95 -4.84 17.36
N HIS A 169 6.01 -4.51 16.47
CA HIS A 169 4.80 -3.75 16.79
C HIS A 169 3.53 -4.61 16.97
N ARG A 170 3.69 -5.92 17.22
CA ARG A 170 2.60 -6.88 17.47
C ARG A 170 1.62 -7.00 16.29
N LEU A 171 2.10 -6.85 15.06
CA LEU A 171 1.40 -7.25 13.85
C LEU A 171 1.87 -8.65 13.46
N THR A 172 0.94 -9.59 13.38
CA THR A 172 1.21 -10.97 12.92
C THR A 172 0.85 -11.10 11.46
N VAL A 173 1.74 -11.74 10.70
CA VAL A 173 1.57 -12.01 9.27
C VAL A 173 1.69 -13.51 9.09
N ALA A 174 0.72 -14.14 8.40
CA ALA A 174 0.80 -15.56 8.09
C ALA A 174 1.97 -15.82 7.13
N ASP A 175 2.64 -16.97 7.28
CA ASP A 175 3.83 -17.32 6.49
C ASP A 175 3.58 -17.23 4.98
N GLU A 176 2.40 -17.67 4.52
CA GLU A 176 1.98 -17.57 3.13
C GLU A 176 1.96 -16.13 2.61
N LEU A 177 1.48 -15.17 3.40
CA LEU A 177 1.49 -13.75 3.03
C LEU A 177 2.89 -13.15 3.15
N LEU A 178 3.71 -13.62 4.08
CA LEU A 178 5.08 -13.16 4.26
C LEU A 178 5.94 -13.50 3.04
N VAL A 179 5.80 -14.72 2.50
CA VAL A 179 6.49 -15.17 1.28
C VAL A 179 6.26 -14.21 0.10
N LEU A 180 5.02 -13.72 -0.06
CA LEU A 180 4.63 -12.84 -1.17
C LEU A 180 5.30 -11.45 -1.11
N GLN A 181 5.86 -11.07 0.03
CA GLN A 181 6.48 -9.77 0.26
C GLN A 181 7.97 -9.77 -0.07
N HIS A 182 8.59 -10.95 -0.22
CA HIS A 182 10.02 -11.05 -0.48
C HIS A 182 10.37 -10.58 -1.90
N PRO A 183 11.48 -9.85 -2.09
CA PRO A 183 11.94 -9.45 -3.43
C PRO A 183 12.14 -10.63 -4.39
N THR A 184 12.56 -11.79 -3.87
CA THR A 184 12.72 -13.03 -4.64
C THR A 184 11.40 -13.54 -5.22
N HIS A 185 10.28 -13.30 -4.54
CA HIS A 185 8.97 -13.67 -5.06
C HIS A 185 8.57 -12.80 -6.24
N ALA A 186 8.75 -11.48 -6.15
CA ALA A 186 8.48 -10.57 -7.26
C ALA A 186 9.36 -10.88 -8.49
N GLN A 187 10.63 -11.24 -8.29
CA GLN A 187 11.50 -11.71 -9.36
C GLN A 187 10.99 -13.00 -10.00
N LEU A 188 10.61 -14.01 -9.20
CA LEU A 188 10.07 -15.26 -9.73
C LEU A 188 8.79 -15.02 -10.55
N CYS A 189 7.91 -14.13 -10.08
CA CYS A 189 6.73 -13.71 -10.83
C CYS A 189 7.08 -13.05 -12.17
N TYR A 190 8.11 -12.19 -12.19
CA TYR A 190 8.61 -11.60 -13.43
C TYR A 190 9.11 -12.66 -14.41
N ASP A 191 9.95 -13.59 -13.95
CA ASP A 191 10.50 -14.66 -14.79
C ASP A 191 9.38 -15.52 -15.41
N ILE A 192 8.34 -15.85 -14.63
CA ILE A 192 7.16 -16.59 -15.12
C ILE A 192 6.38 -15.78 -16.16
N LEU A 193 6.16 -14.48 -15.94
CA LEU A 193 5.46 -13.61 -16.90
C LEU A 193 6.25 -13.47 -18.21
N ALA A 194 7.58 -13.40 -18.13
CA ALA A 194 8.46 -13.28 -19.29
C ALA A 194 8.53 -14.59 -20.12
N GLU A 195 8.50 -15.75 -19.47
CA GLU A 195 8.68 -17.06 -20.15
C GLU A 195 7.37 -17.75 -20.52
N ALA A 196 6.42 -17.85 -19.58
CA ALA A 196 5.27 -18.75 -19.68
C ALA A 196 3.98 -18.03 -20.07
N GLY A 197 3.91 -16.70 -19.87
CA GLY A 197 2.69 -15.91 -20.08
C GLY A 197 1.53 -16.34 -19.17
N GLU A 198 1.80 -17.08 -18.09
CA GLU A 198 0.78 -17.45 -17.10
C GLU A 198 0.49 -16.24 -16.22
N THR A 199 -0.70 -15.64 -16.40
CA THR A 199 -0.99 -14.34 -15.79
C THR A 199 -1.81 -14.44 -14.51
N ALA A 200 -2.80 -15.33 -14.40
CA ALA A 200 -3.81 -15.22 -13.34
C ALA A 200 -3.25 -15.41 -11.91
N LEU A 201 -2.58 -16.54 -11.64
CA LEU A 201 -2.02 -16.86 -10.32
C LEU A 201 -0.88 -15.91 -9.93
N VAL A 202 -0.02 -15.59 -10.90
CA VAL A 202 1.11 -14.67 -10.72
C VAL A 202 0.62 -13.28 -10.36
N THR A 203 -0.36 -12.78 -11.12
CA THR A 203 -0.95 -11.45 -10.88
C THR A 203 -1.67 -11.41 -9.53
N GLU A 204 -2.36 -12.47 -9.13
CA GLU A 204 -3.00 -12.58 -7.81
C GLU A 204 -1.97 -12.53 -6.68
N SER A 205 -0.86 -13.26 -6.84
CA SER A 205 0.24 -13.31 -5.85
C SER A 205 0.94 -11.95 -5.69
N LEU A 206 1.28 -11.29 -6.81
CA LEU A 206 1.81 -9.93 -6.84
C LEU A 206 0.86 -8.91 -6.20
N ALA A 207 -0.43 -9.03 -6.48
CA ALA A 207 -1.44 -8.13 -5.93
C ALA A 207 -1.60 -8.33 -4.41
N ALA A 208 -1.61 -9.57 -3.93
CA ALA A 208 -1.70 -9.88 -2.50
C ALA A 208 -0.45 -9.44 -1.72
N GLY A 209 0.75 -9.64 -2.29
CA GLY A 209 2.01 -9.16 -1.73
C GLY A 209 2.02 -7.64 -1.56
N ALA A 210 1.70 -6.90 -2.63
CA ALA A 210 1.61 -5.45 -2.58
C ALA A 210 0.57 -4.95 -1.57
N LEU A 211 -0.66 -5.51 -1.58
CA LEU A 211 -1.71 -5.13 -0.65
C LEU A 211 -1.27 -5.30 0.81
N THR A 212 -0.66 -6.45 1.12
CA THR A 212 -0.25 -6.75 2.49
C THR A 212 0.83 -5.78 2.95
N GLN A 213 1.82 -5.46 2.11
CA GLN A 213 2.85 -4.45 2.43
C GLN A 213 2.27 -3.04 2.60
N ALA A 214 1.29 -2.65 1.77
CA ALA A 214 0.62 -1.36 1.89
C ALA A 214 -0.20 -1.29 3.20
N LEU A 215 -0.85 -2.38 3.59
CA LEU A 215 -1.57 -2.49 4.86
C LEU A 215 -0.61 -2.40 6.05
N MET A 216 0.53 -3.10 6.01
CA MET A 216 1.59 -3.00 7.02
C MET A 216 2.08 -1.55 7.15
N SER A 217 2.42 -0.91 6.03
CA SER A 217 2.85 0.49 6.00
C SER A 217 1.77 1.43 6.56
N THR A 218 0.50 1.18 6.26
CA THR A 218 -0.63 1.94 6.81
C THR A 218 -0.69 1.80 8.33
N LEU A 219 -0.72 0.57 8.85
CA LEU A 219 -0.85 0.31 10.28
C LEU A 219 0.34 0.86 11.06
N LEU A 220 1.56 0.58 10.60
CA LEU A 220 2.80 1.09 11.18
C LEU A 220 2.85 2.62 11.14
N GLY A 221 2.49 3.25 10.02
CA GLY A 221 2.45 4.70 9.91
C GLY A 221 1.38 5.34 10.81
N GLY A 222 0.25 4.67 10.98
CA GLY A 222 -0.79 5.07 11.92
C GLY A 222 -0.33 4.97 13.37
N LYS A 223 0.45 3.94 13.72
CA LYS A 223 1.06 3.79 15.05
C LYS A 223 2.15 4.85 15.29
N ALA A 224 3.07 5.03 14.35
CA ALA A 224 4.13 6.05 14.40
C ALA A 224 3.59 7.47 14.60
N THR A 225 2.40 7.75 14.05
CA THR A 225 1.74 9.06 14.16
C THR A 225 0.72 9.18 15.30
N GLY A 226 0.54 8.13 16.11
CA GLY A 226 -0.44 8.09 17.20
C GLY A 226 -1.90 8.17 16.73
N ARG A 227 -2.16 7.76 15.48
CA ARG A 227 -3.50 7.74 14.86
C ARG A 227 -4.20 6.41 14.99
N LEU A 228 -3.44 5.33 15.11
CA LEU A 228 -3.96 3.97 15.28
C LEU A 228 -3.34 3.32 16.51
N HIS A 229 -4.09 2.41 17.13
CA HIS A 229 -3.59 1.48 18.15
C HIS A 229 -4.36 0.16 18.05
N TRP A 230 -3.72 -0.93 18.48
CA TRP A 230 -4.29 -2.28 18.55
C TRP A 230 -3.73 -3.03 19.76
N GLU A 231 -3.28 -2.26 20.77
CA GLU A 231 -2.80 -2.79 22.04
C GLU A 231 -3.98 -2.95 23.00
N GLU A 232 -3.89 -3.95 23.87
CA GLU A 232 -4.92 -4.36 24.83
C GLU A 232 -5.52 -3.17 25.59
N ARG A 233 -6.79 -2.87 25.30
CA ARG A 233 -7.70 -2.32 26.30
C ARG A 233 -8.61 -3.45 26.73
N ASP A 234 -8.65 -3.70 28.04
CA ASP A 234 -9.63 -4.57 28.68
C ASP A 234 -9.51 -6.09 28.41
N GLY A 235 -8.29 -6.58 28.15
CA GLY A 235 -7.91 -7.98 28.40
C GLY A 235 -8.37 -9.05 27.40
N CYS A 236 -8.86 -8.68 26.21
CA CYS A 236 -9.51 -9.64 25.30
C CYS A 236 -8.97 -9.78 23.87
N GLU A 237 -7.89 -9.09 23.43
CA GLU A 237 -7.40 -9.29 22.06
C GLU A 237 -5.87 -9.36 21.97
N GLY A 238 -5.40 -10.36 21.20
CA GLY A 238 -3.98 -10.66 20.95
C GLY A 238 -3.35 -9.78 19.87
N PRO A 239 -2.18 -10.16 19.33
CA PRO A 239 -1.57 -9.41 18.22
C PRO A 239 -2.55 -9.27 17.04
N LEU A 240 -2.48 -8.15 16.32
CA LEU A 240 -3.35 -7.89 15.18
C LEU A 240 -2.94 -8.80 14.02
N ASN A 241 -3.88 -9.59 13.51
CA ASN A 241 -3.61 -10.60 12.48
C ASN A 241 -3.89 -10.04 11.08
N LEU A 242 -2.85 -9.86 10.27
CA LEU A 242 -3.00 -9.32 8.92
C LEU A 242 -3.72 -10.27 7.97
N HIS A 243 -3.58 -11.59 8.16
CA HIS A 243 -4.32 -12.54 7.35
C HIS A 243 -5.83 -12.39 7.55
N GLU A 244 -6.27 -12.21 8.80
CA GLU A 244 -7.70 -11.93 9.09
C GLU A 244 -8.14 -10.58 8.53
N LEU A 245 -7.32 -9.54 8.65
CA LEU A 245 -7.66 -8.21 8.10
C LEU A 245 -7.83 -8.23 6.59
N VAL A 246 -6.89 -8.84 5.87
CA VAL A 246 -6.97 -8.98 4.42
C VAL A 246 -8.16 -9.86 4.04
N GLY A 247 -8.38 -10.98 4.74
CA GLY A 247 -9.51 -11.88 4.50
C GLY A 247 -10.86 -11.21 4.71
N THR A 248 -11.03 -10.36 5.72
CA THR A 248 -12.31 -9.66 5.96
C THR A 248 -12.69 -8.71 4.81
N VAL A 249 -11.69 -8.11 4.16
CA VAL A 249 -11.90 -6.98 3.24
C VAL A 249 -11.68 -7.33 1.77
N ALA A 250 -10.89 -8.37 1.48
CA ALA A 250 -10.43 -8.69 0.13
C ALA A 250 -10.52 -10.19 -0.23
N TRP A 251 -11.25 -11.01 0.54
CA TRP A 251 -11.38 -12.45 0.27
C TRP A 251 -11.85 -12.78 -1.15
N ASP A 252 -12.73 -11.96 -1.72
CA ASP A 252 -13.30 -12.13 -3.05
C ASP A 252 -12.29 -11.83 -4.17
N GLN A 253 -11.25 -11.06 -3.87
CA GLN A 253 -10.20 -10.67 -4.81
C GLN A 253 -9.03 -11.66 -4.85
N PHE A 254 -8.86 -12.48 -3.80
CA PHE A 254 -7.75 -13.44 -3.67
C PHE A 254 -8.26 -14.86 -3.31
N PRO A 255 -9.02 -15.52 -4.21
CA PRO A 255 -9.64 -16.82 -3.95
C PRO A 255 -8.64 -17.96 -3.70
N THR A 256 -7.38 -17.82 -4.15
CA THR A 256 -6.34 -18.83 -3.88
C THR A 256 -5.80 -18.75 -2.45
N LEU A 257 -5.85 -17.56 -1.84
CA LEU A 257 -5.41 -17.31 -0.47
C LEU A 257 -6.56 -17.49 0.52
N PHE A 258 -7.76 -17.01 0.19
CA PHE A 258 -8.92 -17.05 1.08
C PHE A 258 -9.96 -18.04 0.58
N THR A 259 -9.83 -19.30 1.01
CA THR A 259 -10.71 -20.40 0.59
C THR A 259 -12.11 -20.39 1.23
N ARG A 260 -12.38 -19.50 2.18
CA ARG A 260 -13.68 -19.39 2.88
C ARG A 260 -14.20 -17.96 2.87
N THR A 261 -15.49 -17.81 2.59
CA THR A 261 -16.22 -16.57 2.86
C THR A 261 -16.15 -16.27 4.36
N PRO A 262 -15.82 -15.04 4.79
CA PRO A 262 -15.83 -14.67 6.20
C PRO A 262 -17.19 -15.01 6.83
N SER A 263 -17.19 -15.69 7.97
CA SER A 263 -18.40 -15.90 8.77
C SER A 263 -18.68 -14.62 9.56
N TRP A 264 -19.66 -13.84 9.11
CA TRP A 264 -20.16 -12.63 9.77
C TRP A 264 -21.07 -12.98 10.95
#